data_AF-A0A485LMQ0-F1
#
_entry.id   AF-A0A485LMQ0-F1
#
_cell.length_a   1.000
_cell.length_b   1.000
_cell.length_c   1.000
_cell.angle_alpha   90.00
_cell.angle_beta   90.00
_cell.angle_gamma   90.00
#
_symmetry.space_group_name_H-M   'P 1'
#
loop_
_entity.id
_entity.type
_entity.pdbx_description
1 polymer ?
#
loop_
_entity_poly.entity_id
_entity_poly.type
_entity_poly.pdbx_seq_one_letter_code
_entity_poly.pdbx_strand_id
1 'polypeptide(L)'
;MKLASNAVRVRCKEGCGDFGLQELEYVCVDCDTRKHLHKIDDAPIPQPMPEAKAPRRSGKDAWKALLSVEREKDKAVVDGQVHAFEETLTLARETQTKMKHYMLATNNDEQVDKAVWTQGQPKL
;
A
#
# COMPACT_ATOMS: atom_id res chain seq x y z
N MET A 1 -13.96 15.22 -39.60
CA MET A 1 -12.90 14.45 -40.28
C MET A 1 -12.00 13.85 -39.22
N LYS A 2 -11.93 12.51 -39.13
CA LYS A 2 -11.10 11.78 -38.16
C LYS A 2 -9.64 11.84 -38.62
N LEU A 3 -8.78 12.53 -37.89
CA LEU A 3 -7.33 12.35 -37.99
C LEU A 3 -7.00 11.06 -37.24
N ALA A 4 -7.09 9.93 -37.94
CA ALA A 4 -6.44 8.72 -37.48
C ALA A 4 -4.93 8.91 -37.65
N SER A 5 -4.29 9.48 -36.62
CA SER A 5 -2.85 9.35 -36.44
C SER A 5 -2.56 7.85 -36.33
N ASN A 6 -2.05 7.25 -37.40
CA ASN A 6 -1.39 5.95 -37.35
C ASN A 6 -0.09 6.15 -36.56
N ALA A 7 -0.19 6.24 -35.24
CA ALA A 7 0.95 6.23 -34.36
C ALA A 7 1.62 4.85 -34.51
N VAL A 8 2.73 4.82 -35.24
CA VAL A 8 3.56 3.62 -35.37
C VAL A 8 3.96 3.21 -33.96
N ARG A 9 3.42 2.08 -33.49
CA ARG A 9 3.71 1.55 -32.16
C ARG A 9 5.11 0.94 -32.18
N VAL A 10 6.10 1.73 -31.77
CA VAL A 10 7.49 1.28 -31.63
C VAL A 10 7.67 0.69 -30.23
N ARG A 11 8.40 -0.44 -30.11
CA ARG A 11 8.79 -0.97 -28.80
C ARG A 11 9.71 0.01 -28.09
N CYS A 12 9.59 0.09 -26.77
CA CYS A 12 10.44 0.94 -25.95
C CYS A 12 11.93 0.70 -26.27
N LYS A 13 12.68 1.76 -26.55
CA LYS A 13 14.12 1.68 -26.86
C LYS A 13 14.96 1.06 -25.74
N GLU A 14 14.48 1.12 -24.50
CA GLU A 14 15.13 0.50 -23.33
C GLU A 14 14.89 -1.01 -23.24
N GLY A 15 14.06 -1.58 -24.12
CA GLY A 15 13.85 -3.03 -24.20
C GLY A 15 13.01 -3.63 -23.07
N CYS A 16 12.26 -2.82 -22.31
CA CYS A 16 11.43 -3.31 -21.20
C CYS A 16 10.20 -4.15 -21.64
N GLY A 17 9.90 -4.16 -22.94
CA GLY A 17 8.75 -4.86 -23.49
C GLY A 17 7.54 -3.97 -23.76
N ASP A 18 7.50 -2.74 -23.24
CA ASP A 18 6.38 -1.80 -23.48
C ASP A 18 6.49 -1.05 -24.81
N PHE A 19 5.50 -0.21 -25.10
CA PHE A 19 5.49 0.68 -26.26
C PHE A 19 6.10 2.04 -25.90
N GLY A 20 7.00 2.51 -26.74
CA GLY A 20 7.61 3.82 -26.64
C GLY A 20 6.71 4.92 -27.20
N LEU A 21 6.79 6.12 -26.60
CA LEU A 21 6.08 7.31 -27.05
C LEU A 21 7.02 8.21 -27.84
N GLN A 22 6.57 8.79 -28.95
CA GLN A 22 7.42 9.64 -29.78
C GLN A 22 7.85 10.91 -29.03
N GLU A 23 6.98 11.43 -28.17
CA GLU A 23 7.21 12.57 -27.29
C GLU A 23 8.32 12.30 -26.25
N LEU A 24 8.56 11.02 -25.94
CA LEU A 24 9.62 10.54 -25.05
C LEU A 24 10.75 9.85 -25.83
N GLU A 25 10.98 10.26 -27.08
CA GLU A 25 12.00 9.69 -27.97
C GLU A 25 11.91 8.16 -28.16
N TYR A 26 10.71 7.62 -28.12
CA TYR A 26 10.37 6.19 -28.16
C TYR A 26 10.79 5.40 -26.89
N VAL A 27 10.89 6.06 -25.75
CA VAL A 27 10.97 5.45 -24.42
C VAL A 27 9.54 5.32 -23.84
N CYS A 28 9.27 4.26 -23.07
CA CYS A 28 7.99 4.12 -22.38
C CYS A 28 7.96 5.00 -21.11
N VAL A 29 6.76 5.32 -20.64
CA VAL A 29 6.54 6.16 -19.46
C VAL A 29 7.26 5.61 -18.23
N ASP A 30 7.28 4.29 -18.03
CA ASP A 30 7.92 3.67 -16.86
C ASP A 30 9.44 3.82 -16.87
N CYS A 31 10.06 3.62 -18.04
CA CYS A 31 11.50 3.80 -18.19
C CYS A 31 11.91 5.27 -18.07
N ASP A 32 11.11 6.18 -18.60
CA ASP A 32 11.32 7.62 -18.47
C ASP A 32 11.16 8.09 -17.01
N THR A 33 10.11 7.63 -16.33
CA THR A 33 9.86 7.91 -14.91
C THR A 33 11.00 7.38 -14.05
N ARG A 34 11.47 6.15 -14.29
CA ARG A 34 12.63 5.58 -13.59
C ARG A 34 13.88 6.45 -13.77
N LYS A 35 14.16 6.91 -14.99
CA LYS A 35 15.29 7.82 -15.26
C LYS A 35 15.14 9.15 -14.53
N HIS A 36 13.93 9.72 -14.45
CA HIS A 36 13.69 10.97 -13.75
C HIS A 36 13.72 10.82 -12.23
N LEU A 37 13.23 9.71 -11.68
CA LEU A 37 13.31 9.40 -10.25
C LEU A 37 14.74 9.19 -9.77
N HIS A 38 15.60 8.55 -10.58
CA HIS A 38 17.02 8.41 -10.26
C HIS A 38 17.86 9.67 -10.55
N LYS A 39 17.27 10.71 -11.15
CA LYS A 39 17.87 12.04 -11.32
C LYS A 39 17.45 13.03 -10.24
N ILE A 40 16.48 12.69 -9.39
CA ILE A 40 16.29 13.40 -8.14
C ILE A 40 17.59 13.16 -7.39
N ASP A 41 18.36 14.23 -7.18
CA ASP A 41 19.65 14.19 -6.51
C ASP A 41 19.59 13.19 -5.35
N ASP A 42 20.58 12.30 -5.28
CA ASP A 42 20.91 11.54 -4.09
C ASP A 42 21.27 12.54 -2.98
N ALA A 43 20.30 13.35 -2.52
CA ALA A 43 20.35 13.91 -1.20
C ALA A 43 20.54 12.67 -0.32
N PRO A 44 21.69 12.52 0.34
CA PRO A 44 21.96 11.33 1.11
C PRO A 44 20.78 11.19 2.06
N ILE A 45 19.97 10.16 1.85
CA ILE A 45 18.94 9.78 2.80
C ILE A 45 19.70 9.72 4.12
N PRO A 46 19.37 10.55 5.12
CA PRO A 46 20.07 10.50 6.40
C PRO A 46 19.97 9.06 6.83
N GLN A 47 21.10 8.35 6.81
CA GLN A 47 21.09 6.99 7.29
C GLN A 47 20.57 7.09 8.72
N PRO A 48 19.50 6.37 9.08
CA PRO A 48 19.05 6.37 10.46
C PRO A 48 20.30 6.06 11.26
N MET A 49 20.71 7.03 12.10
CA MET A 49 21.85 6.82 12.98
C MET A 49 21.64 5.47 13.62
N PRO A 50 22.67 4.60 13.71
CA PRO A 50 22.51 3.32 14.36
C PRO A 50 22.01 3.60 15.79
N GLU A 51 20.69 3.50 15.98
CA GLU A 51 20.08 3.64 17.28
C GLU A 51 20.74 2.54 18.09
N ALA A 52 21.46 2.94 19.13
CA ALA A 52 22.00 2.00 20.09
C ALA A 52 20.81 1.13 20.51
N LYS A 53 20.84 -0.15 20.13
CA LYS A 53 19.76 -1.08 20.45
C LYS A 53 19.56 -0.97 21.94
N ALA A 54 18.41 -0.44 22.35
CA ALA A 54 18.10 -0.31 23.76
C ALA A 54 18.39 -1.67 24.41
N PRO A 55 19.14 -1.70 25.53
CA PRO A 55 19.51 -2.96 26.15
C PRO A 55 18.25 -3.79 26.35
N ARG A 56 18.22 -4.99 25.76
CA ARG A 56 17.08 -5.88 25.90
C ARG A 56 16.89 -6.14 27.38
N ARG A 57 15.77 -5.68 27.93
CA ARG A 57 15.39 -5.98 29.30
C ARG A 57 15.34 -7.50 29.46
N SER A 58 15.80 -8.01 30.59
CA SER A 58 15.59 -9.41 30.94
C SER A 58 14.10 -9.73 30.86
N GLY A 59 13.73 -10.91 30.35
CA GLY A 59 12.33 -11.32 30.25
C GLY A 59 11.62 -11.26 31.61
N LYS A 60 12.35 -11.48 32.72
CA LYS A 60 11.83 -11.33 34.09
C LYS A 60 11.46 -9.90 34.43
N ASP A 61 12.26 -8.92 34.00
CA ASP A 61 12.01 -7.51 34.28
C ASP A 61 10.89 -6.97 33.40
N ALA A 62 10.81 -7.42 32.15
CA ALA A 62 9.69 -7.13 31.27
C ALA A 62 8.36 -7.68 31.82
N TRP A 63 8.38 -8.91 32.34
CA TRP A 63 7.20 -9.52 32.98
C TRP A 63 6.75 -8.77 34.22
N LYS A 64 7.67 -8.40 35.11
CA LYS A 64 7.35 -7.57 36.29
C LYS A 64 6.80 -6.21 35.90
N ALA A 65 7.36 -5.58 34.87
CA ALA A 65 6.86 -4.32 34.35
C ALA A 65 5.42 -4.46 33.81
N LEU A 66 5.11 -5.53 33.09
CA LEU A 66 3.75 -5.80 32.61
C LEU A 66 2.75 -5.96 33.78
N LEU A 67 3.12 -6.75 34.79
CA LEU A 67 2.29 -6.95 35.99
C LEU A 67 2.04 -5.66 36.80
N SER A 68 2.94 -4.67 36.66
CA SER A 68 2.78 -3.36 37.31
C SER A 68 1.80 -2.43 36.60
N VAL A 69 1.34 -2.78 35.39
CA VAL A 69 0.36 -1.97 34.65
C VAL A 69 -1.05 -2.25 35.19
N GLU A 70 -1.61 -1.32 35.97
CA GLU A 70 -2.94 -1.46 36.57
C GLU A 70 -4.06 -1.67 35.54
N ARG A 71 -3.92 -1.05 34.36
CA ARG A 71 -4.86 -1.17 33.24
C ARG A 71 -5.06 -2.62 32.77
N GLU A 72 -4.00 -3.42 32.76
CA GLU A 72 -4.02 -4.82 32.32
C GLU A 72 -4.61 -5.77 33.39
N LYS A 73 -4.87 -5.28 34.61
CA LYS A 73 -5.55 -6.05 35.67
C LYS A 73 -7.07 -5.93 35.59
N ASP A 74 -7.58 -4.89 34.93
CA ASP A 74 -9.02 -4.70 34.74
C ASP A 74 -9.50 -5.53 33.55
N LYS A 75 -10.20 -6.62 33.87
CA LYS A 75 -10.76 -7.53 32.87
C LYS A 75 -11.67 -6.81 31.87
N ALA A 76 -12.48 -5.85 32.32
CA ALA A 76 -13.44 -5.17 31.44
C ALA A 76 -12.72 -4.31 30.39
N VAL A 77 -11.60 -3.69 30.77
CA VAL A 77 -10.76 -2.90 29.85
C VAL A 77 -10.07 -3.78 28.83
N VAL A 78 -9.53 -4.92 29.25
CA VAL A 78 -8.89 -5.89 28.35
C VAL A 78 -9.92 -6.49 27.39
N ASP A 79 -11.06 -6.96 27.90
CA ASP A 79 -12.14 -7.54 27.09
C ASP A 79 -12.67 -6.52 26.06
N GLY A 80 -12.84 -5.24 26.45
CA GLY A 80 -13.27 -4.18 25.53
C GLY A 80 -12.26 -3.91 24.41
N GLN A 81 -10.95 -4.00 24.69
CA GLN A 81 -9.93 -3.85 23.65
C GLN A 81 -9.85 -5.04 22.71
N VAL A 82 -9.99 -6.26 23.24
CA VAL A 82 -10.05 -7.46 22.41
C VAL A 82 -11.25 -7.37 21.46
N HIS A 83 -12.42 -6.98 21.96
CA HIS A 83 -13.60 -6.80 21.13
C HIS A 83 -13.39 -5.74 20.04
N ALA A 84 -12.88 -4.55 20.38
CA ALA A 84 -12.62 -3.50 19.40
C ALA A 84 -11.59 -3.94 18.33
N PHE A 85 -10.60 -4.74 18.73
CA PHE A 85 -9.64 -5.33 17.79
C PHE A 85 -10.31 -6.35 16.87
N GLU A 86 -11.16 -7.23 17.39
CA GLU A 86 -11.92 -8.21 16.60
C GLU A 86 -12.85 -7.55 15.58
N GLU A 87 -13.54 -6.48 15.97
CA GLU A 87 -14.36 -5.66 15.06
C GLU A 87 -13.51 -5.05 13.94
N THR A 88 -12.37 -4.45 14.30
CA THR A 88 -11.44 -3.84 13.32
C THR A 88 -10.91 -4.88 12.34
N LEU A 89 -10.58 -6.08 12.83
CA LEU A 89 -10.05 -7.16 12.02
C LEU A 89 -11.11 -7.72 11.07
N THR A 90 -12.36 -7.80 11.53
CA THR A 90 -13.50 -8.21 10.69
C THR A 90 -13.72 -7.20 9.57
N LEU A 91 -13.77 -5.90 9.88
CA LEU A 91 -13.90 -4.83 8.89
C LEU A 91 -12.75 -4.84 7.87
N ALA A 92 -11.52 -5.05 8.33
CA ALA A 92 -10.35 -5.14 7.45
C ALA A 92 -10.45 -6.32 6.47
N ARG A 93 -10.91 -7.49 6.93
CA ARG A 93 -11.13 -8.67 6.08
C ARG A 93 -12.24 -8.45 5.06
N GLU A 94 -13.33 -7.82 5.45
CA GLU A 94 -14.41 -7.46 4.53
C GLU A 94 -13.92 -6.49 3.46
N THR A 95 -13.19 -5.46 3.85
CA THR A 95 -12.60 -4.48 2.94
C THR A 95 -11.63 -5.14 1.96
N GLN A 96 -10.77 -6.04 2.46
CA GLN A 96 -9.84 -6.79 1.62
C GLN A 96 -10.58 -7.68 0.62
N THR A 97 -11.67 -8.33 1.04
CA THR A 97 -12.48 -9.19 0.17
C THR A 97 -13.15 -8.37 -0.93
N LYS A 98 -13.75 -7.23 -0.58
CA LYS A 98 -14.31 -6.27 -1.56
C LYS A 98 -13.26 -5.80 -2.56
N MET A 99 -12.05 -5.46 -2.09
CA MET A 99 -10.95 -5.05 -2.97
C MET A 99 -10.54 -6.18 -3.93
N LYS A 100 -10.46 -7.43 -3.46
CA LYS A 100 -10.17 -8.58 -4.33
C LYS A 100 -11.22 -8.77 -5.41
N HIS A 101 -12.50 -8.64 -5.06
CA HIS A 101 -13.59 -8.72 -6.05
C HIS A 101 -13.49 -7.60 -7.09
N TYR A 102 -13.19 -6.37 -6.67
CA TYR A 102 -12.95 -5.25 -7.58
C TYR A 102 -11.81 -5.54 -8.57
N MET A 103 -10.68 -6.04 -8.06
CA MET A 103 -9.53 -6.38 -8.90
C MET A 103 -9.86 -7.47 -9.93
N LEU A 104 -10.61 -8.50 -9.53
CA LEU A 104 -11.03 -9.57 -10.43
C LEU A 104 -11.98 -9.08 -11.52
N ALA A 105 -12.99 -8.29 -11.15
CA ALA A 105 -13.94 -7.71 -12.10
C ALA A 105 -13.22 -6.78 -13.11
N THR A 106 -12.27 -5.96 -12.64
CA THR A 106 -11.47 -5.09 -13.50
C THR A 106 -10.60 -5.90 -14.47
N ASN A 107 -9.99 -7.00 -14.01
CA ASN A 107 -9.19 -7.88 -14.88
C ASN A 107 -10.04 -8.62 -15.94
N ASN A 108 -11.33 -8.80 -15.68
CA ASN A 108 -12.28 -9.47 -16.59
C ASN A 108 -13.03 -8.49 -17.51
N ASP A 109 -12.68 -7.19 -17.50
CA ASP A 109 -13.43 -6.11 -18.19
C ASP A 109 -14.92 -6.05 -17.79
N GLU A 110 -15.27 -6.53 -16.59
CA GLU A 110 -16.63 -6.49 -16.04
C GLU A 110 -16.90 -5.14 -15.38
N GLN A 111 -18.10 -4.57 -15.59
CA GLN A 111 -18.50 -3.36 -14.86
C GLN A 111 -18.68 -3.68 -13.37
N VAL A 112 -17.88 -3.03 -12.53
CA VAL A 112 -18.10 -3.04 -11.09
C VAL A 112 -19.31 -2.17 -10.76
N ASP A 113 -20.32 -2.76 -10.13
CA ASP A 113 -21.46 -2.01 -9.60
C ASP A 113 -21.00 -1.03 -8.50
N LYS A 114 -21.14 0.27 -8.79
CA LYS A 114 -20.80 1.36 -7.86
C LYS A 114 -21.63 1.31 -6.57
N ALA A 115 -22.86 0.79 -6.61
CA ALA A 115 -23.71 0.68 -5.43
C ALA A 115 -23.15 -0.35 -4.44
N VAL A 116 -22.62 -1.47 -4.95
CA VAL A 116 -21.97 -2.51 -4.14
C VAL A 116 -20.65 -2.01 -3.55
N TRP A 117 -19.90 -1.19 -4.29
CA TRP A 117 -18.62 -0.64 -3.84
C TRP A 117 -18.75 0.46 -2.77
N THR A 118 -19.78 1.30 -2.89
CA THR A 118 -20.02 2.39 -1.92
C THR A 118 -20.71 1.92 -0.64
N GLN A 119 -21.25 0.70 -0.62
CA GLN A 119 -21.89 0.12 0.55
C GLN A 119 -20.86 -0.23 1.65
N GLY A 120 -20.87 0.56 2.71
CA GLY A 120 -20.05 0.34 3.91
C GLY A 120 -18.69 1.04 3.90
N GLN A 121 -18.42 1.94 2.95
CA GLN A 121 -17.30 2.86 3.12
C GLN A 121 -17.68 3.93 4.16
N PRO A 122 -16.76 4.31 5.06
CA PRO A 122 -17.00 5.44 5.95
C PRO A 122 -17.28 6.66 5.09
N LYS A 123 -18.41 7.32 5.34
CA LYS A 123 -18.71 8.61 4.71
C LYS A 123 -17.66 9.60 5.22
N LEU A 124 -16.81 10.06 4.31
CA LEU A 124 -15.86 11.15 4.55
C LEU A 124 -16.61 12.45 4.87
#